data_AF-A0A9K3MY64-F1
#
_entry.id   AF-A0A9K3MY64-F1
#
_cell.length_a   1.000
_cell.length_b   1.000
_cell.length_c   1.000
_cell.angle_alpha   90.00
_cell.angle_beta   90.00
_cell.angle_gamma   90.00
#
_symmetry.space_group_name_H-M   'P 1'
#
loop_
_entity.id
_entity.type
_entity.pdbx_description
1 polymer ?
#
loop_
_entity_poly.entity_id
_entity_poly.type
_entity_poly.pdbx_seq_one_letter_code
_entity_poly.pdbx_strand_id
1 'polypeptide(L)'
;MLLLKFYSPYLSYELSPKIRNIHLFIPMKGPEIMSKYVGESELAVRNIFSRARTCSPCIIFFDELLAELDGGDPRKGVYVIGATNRLDVIDRALLRSGRFGEILYVTLPNQDERGLILKTLSKNCSLDADVDLIAIARSKACENLSGADLKRMMAKAAMVAHRENCSKIKAVHFEKVLKKIKPSVTDKV
;
A
#
# COMPACT_ATOMS: atom_id res chain seq x y z
N MET A 1 5.29 6.26 0.56
CA MET A 1 5.48 4.79 0.48
C MET A 1 6.03 4.49 -0.91
N LEU A 2 7.09 3.72 -1.04
CA LEU A 2 7.64 3.32 -2.34
C LEU A 2 7.17 1.92 -2.68
N LEU A 3 6.73 1.72 -3.93
CA LEU A 3 6.45 0.43 -4.52
C LEU A 3 7.58 0.13 -5.52
N LEU A 4 8.44 -0.81 -5.18
CA LEU A 4 9.42 -1.38 -6.10
C LEU A 4 8.76 -2.45 -6.95
N LYS A 5 8.93 -2.37 -8.27
CA LYS A 5 8.47 -3.40 -9.22
C LYS A 5 9.66 -4.14 -9.80
N PHE A 6 9.57 -5.47 -9.82
CA PHE A 6 10.47 -6.34 -10.57
C PHE A 6 9.86 -6.59 -11.95
N TYR A 7 10.64 -6.33 -13.00
CA TYR A 7 10.30 -6.70 -14.38
C TYR A 7 11.29 -7.73 -14.89
N SER A 8 10.78 -8.77 -15.56
CA SER A 8 11.60 -9.53 -16.51
C SER A 8 12.00 -8.56 -17.64
N PRO A 9 13.28 -8.45 -18.02
CA PRO A 9 13.82 -7.37 -18.86
C PRO A 9 13.32 -7.34 -20.33
N TYR A 10 12.22 -8.02 -20.67
CA TYR A 10 11.71 -8.18 -22.04
C TYR A 10 10.30 -7.60 -22.26
N LEU A 11 9.77 -6.79 -21.35
CA LEU A 11 8.39 -6.32 -21.46
C LEU A 11 8.37 -4.78 -21.35
N SER A 12 8.05 -4.14 -22.48
CA SER A 12 7.98 -2.69 -22.68
C SER A 12 6.66 -2.10 -22.15
N TYR A 13 6.68 -0.77 -21.92
CA TYR A 13 5.76 0.16 -21.24
C TYR A 13 4.22 0.05 -21.35
N GLU A 14 3.65 -1.02 -21.89
CA GLU A 14 2.23 -1.30 -21.73
C GLU A 14 2.06 -2.25 -20.54
N LEU A 15 1.11 -1.92 -19.65
CA LEU A 15 0.52 -2.91 -18.74
C LEU A 15 -0.08 -4.03 -19.61
N SER A 16 0.78 -4.99 -19.97
CA SER A 16 0.48 -6.03 -20.94
C SER A 16 -0.82 -6.74 -20.52
N PRO A 17 -1.69 -7.14 -21.47
CA PRO A 17 -2.86 -7.98 -21.20
C PRO A 17 -2.55 -9.26 -20.38
N LYS A 18 -1.27 -9.62 -20.21
CA LYS A 18 -0.78 -10.68 -19.33
C LYS A 18 -1.01 -10.47 -17.83
N ILE A 19 -1.12 -9.23 -17.33
CA ILE A 19 -1.44 -8.95 -15.91
C ILE A 19 -2.93 -9.21 -15.62
N ARG A 20 -3.79 -9.28 -16.63
CA ARG A 20 -5.24 -9.51 -16.44
C ARG A 20 -5.58 -10.92 -15.95
N ASN A 21 -4.67 -11.90 -16.11
CA ASN A 21 -4.87 -13.30 -15.73
C ASN A 21 -3.88 -13.73 -14.63
N ILE A 22 -3.70 -12.93 -13.57
CA ILE A 22 -2.94 -13.38 -12.39
C ILE A 22 -3.78 -14.37 -11.61
N HIS A 23 -3.27 -15.59 -11.45
CA HIS A 23 -3.99 -16.66 -10.76
C HIS A 23 -3.70 -16.72 -9.27
N LEU A 24 -2.58 -16.14 -8.81
CA LEU A 24 -2.12 -16.29 -7.43
C LEU A 24 -1.39 -15.03 -6.93
N PHE A 25 -1.78 -14.59 -5.73
CA PHE A 25 -1.13 -13.53 -4.96
C PHE A 25 -0.52 -14.14 -3.69
N ILE A 26 0.79 -13.99 -3.52
CA ILE A 26 1.54 -14.52 -2.37
C ILE A 26 2.03 -13.33 -1.53
N PRO A 27 1.32 -12.95 -0.45
CA PRO A 27 1.82 -11.95 0.48
C PRO A 27 2.91 -12.55 1.37
N MET A 28 4.03 -11.86 1.47
CA MET A 28 5.13 -12.18 2.36
C MET A 28 5.34 -11.03 3.33
N LYS A 29 5.18 -11.30 4.63
CA LYS A 29 5.54 -10.34 5.66
C LYS A 29 6.98 -10.57 6.08
N GLY A 30 7.73 -9.49 6.22
CA GLY A 30 9.14 -9.57 6.57
C GLY A 30 9.46 -10.47 7.78
N PRO A 31 8.85 -10.21 8.95
CA PRO A 31 9.10 -10.99 10.16
C PRO A 31 8.75 -12.49 10.05
N GLU A 32 7.87 -12.88 9.11
CA GLU A 32 7.46 -14.28 8.94
C GLU A 32 8.51 -15.11 8.18
N ILE A 33 9.43 -14.46 7.46
CA ILE A 33 10.53 -15.12 6.73
C ILE A 33 11.79 -15.24 7.61
N MET A 34 11.94 -14.35 8.58
CA MET A 34 13.15 -14.24 9.39
C MET A 34 13.22 -15.35 10.44
N SER A 35 14.19 -16.26 10.30
CA SER A 35 14.56 -17.22 11.34
C SER A 35 15.78 -16.76 12.14
N LYS A 36 15.87 -17.23 13.39
CA LYS A 36 17.09 -17.10 14.21
C LYS A 36 18.18 -18.09 13.79
N TYR A 37 17.81 -19.12 13.01
CA TYR A 37 18.72 -20.16 12.56
C TYR A 37 19.30 -19.81 11.20
N VAL A 38 20.63 -19.91 11.09
CA VAL A 38 21.37 -19.59 9.86
C VAL A 38 20.89 -20.50 8.72
N GLY A 39 20.54 -19.89 7.58
CA GLY A 39 20.15 -20.59 6.36
C GLY A 39 18.67 -20.97 6.23
N GLU A 40 17.88 -20.91 7.30
CA GLU A 40 16.44 -21.22 7.23
C GLU A 40 15.66 -20.16 6.45
N SER A 41 15.99 -18.87 6.64
CA SER A 41 15.36 -17.76 5.91
C SER A 41 15.59 -17.90 4.40
N GLU A 42 16.82 -18.23 3.99
CA GLU A 42 17.17 -18.43 2.57
C GLU A 42 16.41 -19.62 1.97
N LEU A 43 16.33 -20.74 2.70
CA LEU A 43 15.58 -21.91 2.26
C LEU A 43 14.09 -21.60 2.12
N ALA A 44 13.51 -20.84 3.05
CA ALA A 44 12.12 -20.40 3.00
C ALA A 44 11.86 -19.55 1.74
N VAL A 45 12.70 -18.55 1.49
CA VAL A 45 12.64 -17.71 0.29
C VAL A 45 12.74 -18.57 -0.97
N ARG A 46 13.73 -19.47 -1.07
CA ARG A 46 13.92 -20.34 -2.23
C ARG A 46 12.71 -21.23 -2.50
N ASN A 47 12.09 -21.77 -1.45
CA ASN A 47 10.90 -22.60 -1.56
C ASN A 47 9.69 -21.80 -2.06
N ILE A 48 9.50 -20.57 -1.58
CA ILE A 48 8.44 -19.67 -2.06
C ILE A 48 8.62 -19.36 -3.54
N PHE A 49 9.83 -18.99 -3.96
CA PHE A 49 10.12 -18.74 -5.37
C PHE A 49 9.99 -20.01 -6.22
N SER A 50 10.29 -21.20 -5.68
CA SER A 50 10.03 -22.48 -6.37
C SER A 50 8.53 -22.70 -6.60
N ARG A 51 7.71 -22.48 -5.56
CA ARG A 51 6.25 -22.60 -5.66
C ARG A 51 5.64 -21.59 -6.61
N ALA A 52 6.08 -20.33 -6.52
CA ALA A 52 5.65 -19.25 -7.40
C ALA A 52 5.96 -19.56 -8.88
N ARG A 53 7.11 -20.19 -9.15
CA ARG A 53 7.49 -20.65 -10.50
C ARG A 53 6.52 -21.69 -11.05
N THR A 54 6.06 -22.64 -10.24
CA THR A 54 5.08 -23.66 -10.66
C THR A 54 3.70 -23.05 -10.90
N CYS A 55 3.36 -21.96 -10.21
CA CYS A 55 2.06 -21.29 -10.28
C CYS A 55 2.05 -20.01 -11.14
N SER A 56 2.99 -19.88 -12.10
CA SER A 56 3.05 -18.73 -13.01
C SER A 56 1.81 -18.68 -13.93
N PRO A 57 1.18 -17.50 -14.17
CA PRO A 57 1.53 -16.16 -13.69
C PRO A 57 1.07 -15.84 -12.25
N CYS A 58 1.98 -15.34 -11.42
CA CYS A 58 1.70 -14.96 -10.02
C CYS A 58 2.42 -13.65 -9.61
N ILE A 59 1.88 -13.01 -8.56
CA ILE A 59 2.51 -11.86 -7.88
C ILE A 59 3.00 -12.30 -6.50
N ILE A 60 4.27 -12.01 -6.20
CA ILE A 60 4.81 -12.08 -4.84
C ILE A 60 4.92 -10.64 -4.30
N PHE A 61 4.35 -10.40 -3.13
CA PHE A 61 4.40 -9.09 -2.48
C PHE A 61 5.24 -9.17 -1.20
N PHE A 62 6.29 -8.36 -1.11
CA PHE A 62 7.14 -8.25 0.09
C PHE A 62 6.82 -6.98 0.87
N ASP A 63 6.46 -7.15 2.13
CA ASP A 63 6.32 -6.06 3.10
C ASP A 63 7.68 -5.83 3.80
N GLU A 64 8.31 -4.69 3.53
CA GLU A 64 9.51 -4.15 4.19
C GLU A 64 10.83 -4.96 4.07
N LEU A 65 10.83 -6.20 3.57
CA LEU A 65 12.05 -6.97 3.27
C LEU A 65 12.47 -6.83 1.81
N LEU A 66 13.60 -6.17 1.61
CA LEU A 66 14.21 -6.05 0.30
C LEU A 66 15.63 -6.63 0.28
N ALA A 67 16.38 -6.53 1.39
CA ALA A 67 17.80 -6.89 1.50
C ALA A 67 18.14 -8.35 1.12
N GLU A 68 17.23 -9.31 1.28
CA GLU A 68 17.53 -10.75 1.14
C GLU A 68 17.19 -11.37 -0.23
N LEU A 69 16.71 -10.60 -1.21
CA LEU A 69 16.15 -11.13 -2.46
C LEU A 69 17.16 -11.39 -3.59
N ASP A 70 18.43 -11.67 -3.28
CA ASP A 70 19.43 -11.95 -4.30
C ASP A 70 19.38 -13.43 -4.78
N GLY A 71 19.43 -13.68 -6.09
CA GLY A 71 19.65 -15.04 -6.64
C GLY A 71 18.54 -15.69 -7.50
N GLY A 72 17.59 -14.95 -8.07
CA GLY A 72 16.58 -15.50 -9.00
C GLY A 72 16.96 -15.43 -10.48
N ASP A 73 16.85 -16.55 -11.21
CA ASP A 73 16.92 -16.59 -12.68
C ASP A 73 15.67 -15.92 -13.31
N PRO A 74 15.81 -14.90 -14.19
CA PRO A 74 14.67 -14.17 -14.75
C PRO A 74 13.83 -15.03 -15.71
N ARG A 75 12.89 -15.81 -15.18
CA ARG A 75 11.89 -16.54 -15.98
C ARG A 75 10.64 -15.69 -16.25
N LYS A 76 10.05 -15.89 -17.43
CA LYS A 76 8.83 -15.20 -17.89
C LYS A 76 7.64 -15.58 -16.99
N GLY A 77 6.99 -14.59 -16.38
CA GLY A 77 5.65 -14.72 -15.75
C GLY A 77 5.57 -14.62 -14.23
N VAL A 78 6.69 -14.48 -13.50
CA VAL A 78 6.68 -14.15 -12.07
C VAL A 78 6.96 -12.67 -11.89
N TYR A 79 6.08 -11.98 -11.17
CA TYR A 79 6.24 -10.56 -10.85
C TYR A 79 6.46 -10.40 -9.35
N VAL A 80 7.45 -9.59 -8.97
CA VAL A 80 7.74 -9.28 -7.57
C VAL A 80 7.45 -7.80 -7.35
N ILE A 81 6.67 -7.49 -6.32
CA ILE A 81 6.42 -6.13 -5.85
C ILE A 81 6.94 -6.02 -4.43
N GLY A 82 7.87 -5.11 -4.19
CA GLY A 82 8.33 -4.77 -2.85
C GLY A 82 7.74 -3.44 -2.42
N ALA A 83 7.32 -3.32 -1.16
CA ALA A 83 6.92 -2.03 -0.60
C ALA A 83 7.87 -1.64 0.53
N THR A 84 8.35 -0.40 0.53
CA THR A 84 9.11 0.15 1.67
C THR A 84 8.76 1.60 1.94
N ASN A 85 8.79 1.98 3.22
CA ASN A 85 8.69 3.37 3.65
C ASN A 85 10.06 4.03 3.81
N ARG A 86 11.15 3.27 3.67
CA ARG A 86 12.53 3.73 3.84
C ARG A 86 13.36 3.31 2.63
N LEU A 87 13.66 4.27 1.74
CA LEU A 87 14.54 4.04 0.58
C LEU A 87 16.02 3.99 0.99
N ASP A 88 16.37 4.73 2.04
CA ASP A 88 17.70 4.84 2.62
C ASP A 88 18.26 3.49 3.10
N VAL A 89 17.39 2.56 3.48
CA VAL A 89 17.77 1.22 3.96
C VAL A 89 17.75 0.14 2.88
N ILE A 90 17.39 0.48 1.64
CA ILE A 90 17.42 -0.50 0.55
C ILE A 90 18.87 -0.75 0.14
N ASP A 91 19.28 -2.01 0.09
CA ASP A 91 20.58 -2.40 -0.43
C ASP A 91 20.71 -1.98 -1.91
N ARG A 92 21.76 -1.21 -2.25
CA ARG A 92 22.01 -0.77 -3.62
C ARG A 92 22.14 -1.92 -4.61
N ALA A 93 22.53 -3.10 -4.16
CA ALA A 93 22.59 -4.30 -4.98
C ALA A 93 21.21 -4.63 -5.58
N LEU A 94 20.12 -4.32 -4.89
CA LEU A 94 18.74 -4.55 -5.34
C LEU A 94 18.28 -3.58 -6.42
N LEU A 95 18.91 -2.42 -6.49
CA LEU A 95 18.63 -1.37 -7.48
C LEU A 95 19.42 -1.57 -8.79
N ARG A 96 20.26 -2.60 -8.87
CA ARG A 96 21.01 -2.92 -10.08
C ARG A 96 20.09 -3.48 -11.16
N SER A 97 20.46 -3.24 -12.42
CA SER A 97 19.78 -3.80 -13.59
C SER A 97 19.61 -5.32 -13.45
N GLY A 98 18.39 -5.82 -13.66
CA GLY A 98 18.03 -7.24 -13.49
C GLY A 98 17.39 -7.60 -12.14
N ARG A 99 17.22 -6.62 -11.23
CA ARG A 99 16.52 -6.77 -9.94
C ARG A 99 15.31 -5.82 -9.84
N PHE A 100 15.22 -4.95 -8.82
CA PHE A 100 14.18 -3.91 -8.76
C PHE A 100 14.59 -2.76 -9.68
N GLY A 101 14.33 -2.94 -10.98
CA GLY A 101 14.69 -1.97 -12.01
C GLY A 101 13.79 -0.73 -12.05
N GLU A 102 12.59 -0.80 -11.47
CA GLU A 102 11.59 0.28 -11.52
C GLU A 102 11.12 0.64 -10.10
N ILE A 103 11.32 1.91 -9.74
CA ILE A 103 10.92 2.47 -8.46
C ILE A 103 9.69 3.36 -8.68
N LEU A 104 8.55 2.97 -8.11
CA LEU A 104 7.34 3.79 -8.13
C LEU A 104 7.17 4.52 -6.79
N TYR A 105 7.23 5.85 -6.83
CA TYR A 105 6.96 6.67 -5.66
C TYR A 105 5.45 6.89 -5.48
N VAL A 106 4.90 6.53 -4.31
CA VAL A 106 3.51 6.83 -3.95
C VAL A 106 3.50 8.06 -3.04
N THR A 107 3.03 9.16 -3.61
CA THR A 107 2.87 10.46 -2.95
C THR A 107 1.65 10.48 -2.03
N LEU A 108 1.55 11.52 -1.20
CA LEU A 108 0.31 11.83 -0.50
C LEU A 108 -0.82 12.15 -1.51
N PRO A 109 -2.07 11.77 -1.20
CA PRO A 109 -3.19 11.97 -2.11
C PRO A 109 -3.52 13.46 -2.27
N ASN A 110 -3.77 13.87 -3.52
CA ASN A 110 -4.28 15.20 -3.85
C ASN A 110 -5.74 15.39 -3.39
N GLN A 111 -6.28 16.60 -3.51
CA GLN A 111 -7.60 16.93 -2.97
C GLN A 111 -8.73 16.05 -3.54
N ASP A 112 -8.69 15.76 -4.83
CA ASP A 112 -9.71 14.93 -5.49
C ASP A 112 -9.51 13.46 -5.12
N GLU A 113 -8.28 12.95 -5.11
CA GLU A 113 -7.93 11.59 -4.66
C GLU A 113 -8.39 11.32 -3.22
N ARG A 114 -8.22 12.30 -2.31
CA ARG A 114 -8.76 12.19 -0.94
C ARG A 114 -10.27 12.00 -0.94
N GLY A 115 -11.00 12.69 -1.82
CA GLY A 115 -12.44 12.52 -2.00
C GLY A 115 -12.80 11.11 -2.46
N LEU A 116 -12.06 10.55 -3.42
CA LEU A 116 -12.22 9.16 -3.87
C LEU A 116 -11.95 8.14 -2.76
N ILE A 117 -10.90 8.36 -1.96
CA ILE A 117 -10.58 7.52 -0.79
C ILE A 117 -11.72 7.58 0.22
N LEU A 118 -12.19 8.76 0.59
CA LEU A 118 -13.30 8.91 1.56
C LEU A 118 -14.59 8.26 1.04
N LYS A 119 -14.94 8.43 -0.23
CA LYS A 119 -16.08 7.74 -0.87
C LYS A 119 -15.95 6.22 -0.83
N THR A 120 -14.73 5.69 -0.93
CA THR A 120 -14.50 4.25 -0.84
C THR A 120 -14.63 3.77 0.60
N LEU A 121 -14.07 4.51 1.55
CA LEU A 121 -14.14 4.22 2.99
C LEU A 121 -15.56 4.33 3.55
N SER A 122 -16.39 5.23 2.99
CA SER A 122 -17.77 5.43 3.44
C SER A 122 -18.72 4.29 3.07
N LYS A 123 -18.34 3.37 2.18
CA LYS A 123 -19.19 2.22 1.79
C LYS A 123 -19.60 1.33 2.98
N ASN A 124 -18.79 1.33 4.04
CA ASN A 124 -19.04 0.57 5.26
C ASN A 124 -19.57 1.46 6.40
N CYS A 125 -20.09 2.65 6.10
CA CYS A 125 -20.55 3.62 7.10
C CYS A 125 -21.95 4.15 6.76
N SER A 126 -22.78 4.33 7.78
CA SER A 126 -24.08 5.01 7.65
C SER A 126 -23.87 6.53 7.71
N LEU A 127 -23.73 7.16 6.54
CA LEU A 127 -23.66 8.63 6.43
C LEU A 127 -25.05 9.25 6.34
N ASP A 128 -25.19 10.44 6.91
CA ASP A 128 -26.36 11.29 6.71
C ASP A 128 -26.31 11.97 5.32
N ALA A 129 -27.44 12.45 4.83
CA ALA A 129 -27.55 13.09 3.52
C ALA A 129 -26.83 14.45 3.47
N ASP A 130 -26.58 15.06 4.63
CA ASP A 130 -25.86 16.32 4.77
C ASP A 130 -24.33 16.20 4.61
N VAL A 131 -23.79 14.98 4.47
CA VAL A 131 -22.34 14.76 4.40
C VAL A 131 -21.82 14.82 2.96
N ASP A 132 -21.13 15.91 2.63
CA ASP A 132 -20.34 16.01 1.41
C ASP A 132 -18.86 15.64 1.66
N LEU A 133 -18.49 14.41 1.30
CA LEU A 133 -17.13 13.90 1.42
C LEU A 133 -16.12 14.61 0.51
N ILE A 134 -16.55 15.17 -0.63
CA ILE A 134 -15.67 15.90 -1.55
C ILE A 134 -15.33 17.26 -0.93
N ALA A 135 -16.34 17.95 -0.36
CA ALA A 135 -16.11 19.19 0.37
C ALA A 135 -15.19 18.99 1.57
N ILE A 136 -15.41 17.91 2.36
CA ILE A 136 -14.54 17.54 3.48
C ILE A 136 -13.10 17.29 3.00
N ALA A 137 -12.91 16.53 1.92
CA ALA A 137 -11.60 16.22 1.36
C ALA A 137 -10.80 17.46 0.93
N ARG A 138 -11.50 18.50 0.44
CA ARG A 138 -10.92 19.79 0.01
C ARG A 138 -10.62 20.73 1.16
N SER A 139 -11.09 20.44 2.38
CA SER A 139 -10.79 21.26 3.54
C SER A 139 -9.27 21.33 3.81
N LYS A 140 -8.80 22.50 4.25
CA LYS A 140 -7.38 22.71 4.61
C LYS A 140 -6.91 21.75 5.70
N ALA A 141 -7.81 21.35 6.60
CA ALA A 141 -7.51 20.38 7.66
C ALA A 141 -7.21 18.97 7.14
N CYS A 142 -7.58 18.66 5.89
CA CYS A 142 -7.25 17.41 5.22
C CYS A 142 -5.93 17.47 4.41
N GLU A 143 -5.24 18.61 4.38
CA GLU A 143 -3.93 18.71 3.74
C GLU A 143 -2.92 17.78 4.41
N ASN A 144 -2.09 17.13 3.59
CA ASN A 144 -1.05 16.17 4.00
C ASN A 144 -1.56 14.93 4.75
N LEU A 145 -2.87 14.67 4.79
CA LEU A 145 -3.39 13.42 5.34
C LEU A 145 -3.09 12.25 4.41
N SER A 146 -2.48 11.20 4.97
CA SER A 146 -2.33 9.91 4.29
C SER A 146 -3.66 9.17 4.18
N GLY A 147 -3.72 8.11 3.36
CA GLY A 147 -4.89 7.22 3.32
C GLY A 147 -5.25 6.63 4.69
N ALA A 148 -4.24 6.34 5.52
CA ALA A 148 -4.44 5.87 6.90
C ALA A 148 -5.03 6.96 7.80
N ASP A 149 -4.60 8.21 7.63
CA ASP A 149 -5.16 9.35 8.36
C ASP A 149 -6.63 9.61 8.02
N LEU A 150 -7.00 9.51 6.74
CA LEU A 150 -8.39 9.61 6.29
C LEU A 150 -9.26 8.49 6.87
N LYS A 151 -8.75 7.25 6.90
CA LYS A 151 -9.43 6.13 7.57
C LYS A 151 -9.62 6.39 9.06
N ARG A 152 -8.59 6.92 9.73
CA ARG A 152 -8.65 7.30 11.15
C ARG A 152 -9.64 8.43 11.40
N MET A 153 -9.74 9.39 10.48
CA MET A 153 -10.72 10.48 10.54
C MET A 153 -12.15 9.93 10.49
N MET A 154 -12.45 9.06 9.52
CA MET A 154 -13.76 8.40 9.38
C MET A 154 -14.13 7.63 10.66
N ALA A 155 -13.19 6.85 11.19
CA ALA A 155 -13.40 6.10 12.43
C ALA A 155 -13.68 7.02 13.62
N LYS A 156 -12.92 8.12 13.78
CA LYS A 156 -13.16 9.09 14.84
C LYS A 156 -14.51 9.79 14.70
N ALA A 157 -14.92 10.13 13.48
CA ALA A 157 -16.23 10.75 13.24
C ALA A 157 -17.37 9.79 13.62
N ALA A 158 -17.23 8.50 13.27
CA ALA A 158 -18.16 7.46 13.69
C ALA A 158 -18.23 7.32 15.22
N MET A 159 -17.08 7.34 15.90
CA MET A 159 -17.05 7.29 17.37
C MET A 159 -17.72 8.50 18.02
N VAL A 160 -17.54 9.70 17.46
CA VAL A 160 -18.21 10.92 17.95
C VAL A 160 -19.72 10.81 17.75
N ALA A 161 -20.17 10.38 16.57
CA ALA A 161 -21.58 10.15 16.29
C ALA A 161 -22.20 9.14 17.27
N HIS A 162 -21.49 8.04 17.53
CA HIS A 162 -21.94 7.00 18.45
C HIS A 162 -22.06 7.51 19.89
N ARG A 163 -21.09 8.31 20.37
CA ARG A 163 -21.14 8.95 21.69
C ARG A 163 -22.32 9.92 21.84
N GLU A 164 -22.76 10.52 20.74
CA GLU A 164 -23.90 11.42 20.68
C GLU A 164 -25.22 10.67 20.37
N ASN A 165 -25.23 9.34 20.49
CA ASN A 165 -26.37 8.46 20.21
C ASN A 165 -26.99 8.67 18.82
N CYS A 166 -26.19 9.09 17.84
CA CYS A 166 -26.63 9.26 16.46
C CYS A 166 -26.47 7.95 15.69
N SER A 167 -27.52 7.54 14.97
CA SER A 167 -27.48 6.35 14.11
C SER A 167 -26.71 6.56 12.80
N LYS A 168 -26.53 7.81 12.39
CA LYS A 168 -25.79 8.23 11.20
C LYS A 168 -24.71 9.25 11.53
N ILE A 169 -23.64 9.23 10.75
CA ILE A 169 -22.56 10.22 10.84
C ILE A 169 -22.98 11.45 10.03
N LYS A 170 -23.09 12.61 10.69
CA LYS A 170 -23.42 13.92 10.12
C LYS A 170 -22.18 14.78 9.89
N ALA A 171 -22.33 15.86 9.12
CA ALA A 171 -21.24 16.81 8.83
C ALA A 171 -20.59 17.37 10.10
N VAL A 172 -21.39 17.68 11.14
CA VAL A 172 -20.92 18.23 12.43
C VAL A 172 -19.91 17.32 13.15
N HIS A 173 -19.99 15.99 12.95
CA HIS A 173 -19.04 15.07 13.57
C HIS A 173 -17.66 15.17 12.90
N PHE A 174 -17.61 15.37 11.59
CA PHE A 174 -16.36 15.59 10.86
C PHE A 174 -15.72 16.90 11.28
N GLU A 175 -16.48 17.99 11.42
CA GLU A 175 -15.96 19.27 11.90
C GLU A 175 -15.29 19.16 13.27
N LYS A 176 -15.89 18.40 14.20
CA LYS A 176 -15.31 18.13 15.53
C LYS A 176 -13.98 17.38 15.44
N VAL A 177 -13.84 16.47 14.50
CA VAL A 177 -12.63 15.66 14.30
C VAL A 177 -11.54 16.44 13.56
N LEU A 178 -11.91 17.21 12.54
CA LEU A 178 -10.97 18.01 11.73
C LEU A 178 -10.21 19.05 12.57
N LYS A 179 -10.83 19.59 13.63
CA LYS A 179 -10.15 20.49 14.58
C LYS A 179 -9.03 19.81 15.37
N LYS A 180 -9.00 18.48 15.46
CA LYS A 180 -8.08 17.70 16.30
C LYS A 180 -7.17 16.76 15.52
N ILE A 181 -7.41 16.58 14.22
CA ILE A 181 -6.62 15.64 13.43
C ILE A 181 -5.25 16.24 13.12
N LYS A 182 -4.21 15.42 13.23
CA LYS A 182 -2.84 15.77 12.86
C LYS A 182 -2.35 14.78 11.80
N PRO A 183 -1.70 15.23 10.73
CA PRO A 183 -1.07 14.34 9.76
C PRO A 183 -0.10 13.38 10.45
N SER A 184 -0.11 12.12 10.06
CA SER A 184 0.87 11.14 10.57
C SER A 184 2.19 11.18 9.80
N VAL A 185 2.20 11.81 8.62
CA VAL A 185 3.39 11.99 7.79
C VAL A 185 3.81 13.46 7.89
N THR A 186 5.05 13.68 8.32
CA THR A 186 5.59 15.01 8.63
C THR A 186 6.13 15.74 7.39
N ASP A 187 6.56 15.02 6.36
CA ASP A 187 7.24 15.59 5.21
C ASP A 187 6.51 15.33 3.89
N LYS A 188 6.49 16.36 3.02
CA LYS A 188 6.30 16.18 1.59
C LYS A 188 7.60 15.63 1.05
N VAL A 189 7.71 14.32 0.89
CA VAL A 189 8.79 13.72 0.08
C VAL A 189 8.57 14.11 -1.38
#